data_AF-A0A945I8L7-F1
#
_entry.id   AF-A0A945I8L7-F1
#
_cell.length_a   1.000
_cell.length_b   1.000
_cell.length_c   1.000
_cell.angle_alpha   90.00
_cell.angle_beta   90.00
_cell.angle_gamma   90.00
#
_symmetry.space_group_name_H-M   'P 1'
#
loop_
_entity.id
_entity.type
_entity.pdbx_description
1 polymer ?
#
loop_
_entity_poly.entity_id
_entity_poly.type
_entity_poly.pdbx_seq_one_letter_code
_entity_poly.pdbx_strand_id
1 'polypeptide(L)'
;MDGSVKERTNPKSAKTGSAIADRDTPLIKDCWYVLDWSAEVSNELKNRMVLGQDLVYFRDQEGEVCALQNRCAHRCFPLHRSNLLENDTIQCGYHG
;
A
#
# COMPACT_ATOMS: atom_id res chain seq x y z
N MET A 1 -66.35 5.90 2.93
CA MET A 1 -65.12 5.70 3.74
C MET A 1 -64.30 4.61 3.06
N ASP A 2 -63.60 4.95 1.98
CA ASP A 2 -62.63 4.07 1.32
C ASP A 2 -61.33 4.85 1.10
N GLY A 3 -60.49 4.86 2.15
CA GLY A 3 -59.18 5.51 2.11
C GLY A 3 -58.24 4.78 1.18
N SER A 4 -58.18 5.19 -0.09
CA SER A 4 -57.16 4.74 -1.04
C SER A 4 -55.81 5.38 -0.67
N VAL A 5 -54.95 4.59 -0.02
CA VAL A 5 -53.55 4.97 0.25
C VAL A 5 -52.81 5.00 -1.08
N LYS A 6 -52.55 6.21 -1.59
CA LYS A 6 -51.64 6.39 -2.73
C LYS A 6 -50.21 6.20 -2.25
N GLU A 7 -49.59 5.11 -2.68
CA GLU A 7 -48.16 4.86 -2.55
C GLU A 7 -47.38 6.04 -3.17
N ARG A 8 -46.58 6.72 -2.35
CA ARG A 8 -45.70 7.78 -2.85
C ARG A 8 -44.50 7.11 -3.49
N THR A 9 -44.51 6.97 -4.81
CA THR A 9 -43.31 6.60 -5.54
C THR A 9 -42.28 7.72 -5.37
N ASN A 10 -41.24 7.48 -4.58
CA ASN A 10 -40.09 8.37 -4.47
C ASN A 10 -39.40 8.41 -5.85
N PRO A 11 -39.35 9.56 -6.54
CA PRO A 11 -38.58 9.63 -7.77
C PRO A 11 -37.13 9.32 -7.40
N LYS A 12 -36.51 8.35 -8.09
CA LYS A 12 -35.08 8.08 -7.97
C LYS A 12 -34.37 9.38 -8.30
N SER A 13 -33.97 10.12 -7.26
CA SER A 13 -33.15 11.32 -7.39
C SER A 13 -31.93 10.90 -8.19
N ALA A 14 -31.82 11.43 -9.41
CA ALA A 14 -30.66 11.24 -10.25
C ALA A 14 -29.45 11.71 -9.43
N LYS A 15 -28.62 10.76 -8.98
CA LYS A 15 -27.40 11.07 -8.24
C LYS A 15 -26.49 11.83 -9.19
N THR A 16 -26.49 13.15 -9.11
CA THR A 16 -25.29 13.94 -9.41
C THR A 16 -24.31 13.66 -8.27
N GLY A 17 -23.76 12.44 -8.24
CA GLY A 17 -22.85 11.98 -7.20
C GLY A 17 -21.54 12.73 -7.33
N SER A 18 -21.21 13.52 -6.31
CA SER A 18 -19.98 14.29 -6.15
C SER A 18 -18.75 13.60 -6.78
N ALA A 19 -18.05 14.28 -7.67
CA ALA A 19 -16.79 13.82 -8.28
C ALA A 19 -15.59 13.86 -7.29
N ILE A 20 -15.86 13.72 -6.00
CA ILE A 20 -14.87 13.84 -4.92
C ILE A 20 -14.75 12.48 -4.24
N ALA A 21 -13.52 12.01 -4.09
CA ALA A 21 -13.22 10.77 -3.39
C ALA A 21 -13.73 10.80 -1.94
N ASP A 22 -14.23 9.66 -1.47
CA ASP A 22 -14.67 9.40 -0.10
C ASP A 22 -13.91 8.21 0.52
N ARG A 23 -14.35 7.72 1.68
CA ARG A 23 -13.68 6.64 2.41
C ARG A 23 -13.80 5.26 1.74
N ASP A 24 -14.78 5.09 0.86
CA ASP A 24 -15.07 3.82 0.18
C ASP A 24 -14.50 3.82 -1.25
N THR A 25 -13.98 4.96 -1.70
CA THR A 25 -13.31 5.12 -2.99
C THR A 25 -12.05 4.24 -3.04
N PRO A 26 -11.92 3.34 -4.03
CA PRO A 26 -10.76 2.47 -4.14
C PRO A 26 -9.44 3.23 -4.27
N LEU A 27 -8.36 2.66 -3.75
CA LEU A 27 -7.00 3.16 -3.96
C LEU A 27 -6.60 3.04 -5.44
N ILE A 28 -6.01 4.10 -5.99
CA ILE A 28 -5.41 4.09 -7.33
C ILE A 28 -4.01 3.46 -7.21
N LYS A 29 -3.76 2.37 -7.94
CA LYS A 29 -2.51 1.59 -7.79
C LYS A 29 -1.52 1.81 -8.93
N ASP A 30 -2.01 2.02 -10.15
CA ASP A 30 -1.19 2.13 -11.35
C ASP A 30 -0.71 3.58 -11.56
N CYS A 31 -0.12 4.15 -10.52
CA CYS A 31 0.40 5.51 -10.48
C CYS A 31 1.67 5.57 -9.63
N TRP A 32 2.47 6.61 -9.83
CA TRP A 32 3.65 6.84 -9.00
C TRP A 32 3.27 7.44 -7.65
N TYR A 33 3.78 6.81 -6.58
CA TYR A 33 3.64 7.29 -5.20
C TYR A 33 5.02 7.49 -4.59
N VAL A 34 5.17 8.55 -3.81
CA VAL A 34 6.43 8.84 -3.11
C VAL A 34 6.61 7.81 -2.00
N LEU A 35 7.75 7.09 -2.05
CA LEU A 35 8.12 6.14 -1.00
C LEU A 35 8.80 6.86 0.16
N ASP A 36 9.92 7.55 -0.07
CA ASP A 36 10.66 8.30 0.96
C ASP A 36 11.54 9.40 0.36
N TRP A 37 12.12 10.25 1.20
CA TRP A 37 13.17 11.18 0.77
C TRP A 37 14.45 10.40 0.44
N SER A 38 15.10 10.73 -0.69
CA SER A 38 16.32 10.02 -1.12
C SER A 38 17.42 10.03 -0.04
N ALA A 39 17.58 11.14 0.68
CA ALA A 39 18.57 11.28 1.76
C ALA A 39 18.29 10.40 2.99
N GLU A 40 17.06 9.90 3.14
CA GLU A 40 16.66 9.02 4.24
C GLU A 40 16.79 7.53 3.87
N VAL A 41 17.15 7.20 2.63
CA VAL A 41 17.38 5.82 2.18
C VAL A 41 18.88 5.55 2.18
N SER A 42 19.32 4.74 3.14
CA SER A 42 20.68 4.27 3.35
C SER A 42 20.82 2.78 3.04
N ASN A 43 22.02 2.22 3.21
CA ASN A 43 22.28 0.77 3.18
C ASN A 43 21.79 0.09 4.48
N GLU A 44 20.55 0.38 4.88
CA GLU A 44 19.86 -0.23 6.02
C GLU A 44 18.43 -0.57 5.60
N LEU A 45 17.90 -1.70 6.08
CA LEU A 45 16.55 -2.11 5.75
C LEU A 45 15.53 -1.22 6.48
N LYS A 46 14.72 -0.49 5.72
CA LYS A 46 13.58 0.28 6.23
C LYS A 46 12.28 -0.32 5.71
N ASN A 47 11.15 -0.02 6.37
CA ASN A 47 9.84 -0.36 5.84
C ASN A 47 8.87 0.83 5.83
N ARG A 48 7.85 0.75 4.96
CA ARG A 48 6.76 1.72 4.89
C ARG A 48 5.50 1.08 4.31
N MET A 49 4.35 1.45 4.87
CA MET A 49 3.04 1.11 4.32
C MET A 49 2.66 2.10 3.23
N VAL A 50 2.49 1.63 2.00
CA VAL A 50 2.06 2.44 0.85
C VAL A 50 0.88 1.75 0.19
N LEU A 51 -0.26 2.44 0.08
CA LEU A 51 -1.49 1.89 -0.51
C LEU A 51 -1.92 0.51 0.05
N GLY A 52 -1.71 0.29 1.36
CA GLY A 52 -2.01 -0.99 2.01
C GLY A 52 -0.99 -2.10 1.76
N GLN A 53 0.14 -1.80 1.11
CA GLN A 53 1.26 -2.72 0.91
C GLN A 53 2.40 -2.35 1.86
N ASP A 54 2.87 -3.32 2.65
CA ASP A 54 4.08 -3.17 3.46
C ASP A 54 5.29 -3.44 2.57
N LEU A 55 6.14 -2.44 2.37
CA LEU A 55 7.33 -2.53 1.54
C LEU A 55 8.58 -2.45 2.40
N VAL A 56 9.59 -3.26 2.07
CA VAL A 56 10.96 -3.14 2.59
C VAL A 56 11.81 -2.50 1.51
N TYR A 57 12.70 -1.58 1.87
CA TYR A 57 13.56 -0.89 0.92
C TYR A 57 14.89 -0.49 1.57
N PHE A 58 15.91 -0.33 0.73
CA PHE A 58 17.26 0.06 1.09
C PHE A 58 17.99 0.63 -0.13
N ARG A 59 19.16 1.23 0.08
CA ARG A 59 20.08 1.64 -0.99
C ARG A 59 21.19 0.61 -1.14
N ASP A 60 21.34 0.07 -2.34
CA ASP A 60 22.39 -0.88 -2.66
C ASP A 60 23.77 -0.21 -2.77
N GLN A 61 24.81 -1.00 -3.02
CA GLN A 61 26.18 -0.50 -3.12
C GLN A 61 26.46 0.33 -4.37
N GLU A 62 25.64 0.19 -5.41
CA GLU A 62 25.70 1.02 -6.61
C GLU A 62 25.02 2.38 -6.40
N GLY A 63 24.32 2.54 -5.28
CA GLY A 63 23.61 3.76 -4.91
C GLY A 63 22.16 3.77 -5.38
N GLU A 64 21.65 2.67 -5.93
CA GLU A 64 20.27 2.54 -6.41
C GLU A 64 19.33 2.10 -5.27
N VAL A 65 18.05 2.48 -5.38
CA VAL A 65 17.05 2.13 -4.37
C VAL A 65 16.36 0.83 -4.77
N CYS A 66 16.46 -0.17 -3.91
CA CYS A 66 15.76 -1.43 -4.04
C CYS A 66 14.52 -1.45 -3.14
N ALA A 67 13.39 -1.96 -3.65
CA ALA A 67 12.15 -2.12 -2.88
C ALA A 67 11.47 -3.47 -3.18
N LEU A 68 11.04 -4.16 -2.14
CA LEU A 68 10.35 -5.45 -2.18
C LEU A 68 9.11 -5.40 -1.29
N GLN A 69 8.22 -6.40 -1.41
CA GLN A 69 7.25 -6.64 -0.34
C GLN A 69 8.00 -6.96 0.97
N ASN A 70 7.59 -6.37 2.08
CA ASN A 70 8.17 -6.60 3.41
C ASN A 70 7.72 -7.95 3.99
N ARG A 71 7.89 -9.02 3.22
CA ARG A 71 7.38 -10.35 3.52
C ARG A 71 8.26 -11.40 2.86
N CYS A 72 8.88 -12.25 3.67
CA CYS A 72 9.56 -13.44 3.17
C CYS A 72 8.56 -14.40 2.51
N ALA A 73 8.88 -14.87 1.30
CA ALA A 73 8.02 -15.79 0.54
C ALA A 73 7.78 -17.14 1.25
N HIS A 74 8.71 -17.58 2.11
CA HIS A 74 8.60 -18.84 2.83
C HIS A 74 7.50 -18.82 3.90
N ARG A 75 7.59 -17.92 4.89
CA ARG A 75 6.67 -17.87 6.06
C ARG A 75 6.32 -16.46 6.52
N CYS A 76 6.30 -15.50 5.60
CA CYS A 76 5.85 -14.14 5.84
C CYS A 76 6.65 -13.33 6.87
N PHE A 77 7.88 -13.72 7.20
CA PHE A 77 8.71 -12.94 8.13
C PHE A 77 8.93 -11.52 7.57
N PRO A 78 8.79 -10.46 8.40
CA PRO A 78 9.00 -9.10 7.97
C PRO A 78 10.48 -8.88 7.61
N LEU A 79 10.74 -8.66 6.32
CA LEU A 79 12.10 -8.58 5.80
C LEU A 79 12.88 -7.38 6.35
N HIS A 80 12.25 -6.28 6.75
CA HIS A 80 12.96 -5.17 7.40
C HIS A 80 13.62 -5.54 8.74
N ARG A 81 13.23 -6.66 9.35
CA ARG A 81 13.87 -7.21 10.57
C ARG A 81 14.95 -8.25 10.27
N SER A 82 15.34 -8.36 9.01
CA SER A 82 16.35 -9.29 8.52
C SER A 82 17.70 -8.60 8.40
N ASN A 83 18.71 -9.31 7.90
CA ASN A 83 20.03 -8.72 7.64
C ASN A 83 20.17 -8.39 6.15
N LEU A 84 20.66 -7.19 5.85
CA LEU A 84 21.19 -6.87 4.52
C LEU A 84 22.64 -7.34 4.49
N LEU A 85 22.96 -8.23 3.55
CA LEU A 85 24.32 -8.74 3.37
C LEU A 85 25.15 -7.78 2.52
N GLU A 86 26.48 -7.94 2.57
CA GLU A 86 27.46 -7.16 1.78
C GLU A 86 27.34 -7.37 0.26
N ASN A 87 26.39 -8.16 -0.23
CA ASN A 87 26.12 -8.33 -1.66
C ASN A 87 24.70 -7.87 -2.02
N ASP A 88 24.14 -6.95 -1.22
CA ASP A 88 22.80 -6.37 -1.39
C ASP A 88 21.66 -7.40 -1.36
N THR A 89 21.93 -8.60 -0.82
CA THR A 89 20.91 -9.63 -0.61
C THR A 89 20.32 -9.51 0.79
N ILE A 90 19.00 -9.52 0.88
CA ILE A 90 18.31 -9.67 2.17
C ILE A 90 18.34 -11.15 2.57
N GLN A 91 19.09 -11.48 3.62
CA GLN A 91 19.03 -12.80 4.25
C GLN A 91 17.93 -12.80 5.30
N CYS A 92 16.86 -13.57 5.08
CA CYS A 92 15.71 -13.58 5.97
C CYS A 92 16.10 -13.97 7.40
N GLY A 93 15.73 -13.14 8.37
CA GLY A 93 16.03 -13.37 9.80
C GLY A 93 15.33 -14.59 10.42
N TYR A 94 14.54 -15.36 9.67
CA TYR A 94 13.86 -16.55 10.18
C TYR A 94 14.58 -17.86 9.82
N HIS A 95 14.84 -18.13 8.53
CA HIS A 95 15.45 -19.39 8.09
C HIS A 95 16.67 -19.22 7.16
N GLY A 96 17.20 -17.99 7.05
CA GLY A 96 18.20 -17.63 6.04
C GLY A 96 17.59 -17.45 4.66
#